data_AF-A0A7Z0TSQ1-F1
#
_entry.id   AF-A0A7Z0TSQ1-F1
#
_cell.length_a   1.000
_cell.length_b   1.000
_cell.length_c   1.000
_cell.angle_alpha   90.00
_cell.angle_beta   90.00
_cell.angle_gamma   90.00
#
_symmetry.space_group_name_H-M   'P 1'
#
loop_
_entity.id
_entity.type
_entity.pdbx_description
1 polymer ?
#
loop_
_entity_poly.entity_id
_entity_poly.type
_entity_poly.pdbx_seq_one_letter_code
_entity_poly.pdbx_strand_id
1 'polypeptide(L)'
;MARKAKKRRYSRSASSDVEREMRRYKKGTAKSGPGGRGGRVKSRKQAIAIGLSEARAKGKKVPKKASKRKTSKKKTARKTAKKAKKTAKRKSSKR
;
A
#
# COMPACT_ATOMS: atom_id res chain seq x y z
N MET A 1 18.82 -16.57 34.50
CA MET A 1 19.32 -15.57 33.52
C MET A 1 18.16 -14.74 32.98
N ALA A 2 18.20 -13.41 33.13
CA ALA A 2 17.17 -12.53 32.58
C ALA A 2 17.20 -12.59 31.04
N ARG A 3 16.08 -12.91 30.40
CA ARG A 3 15.96 -12.89 28.93
C ARG A 3 16.22 -11.46 28.44
N LYS A 4 17.33 -11.26 27.71
CA LYS A 4 17.68 -9.99 27.06
C LYS A 4 16.47 -9.47 26.29
N ALA A 5 15.97 -8.29 26.66
CA ALA A 5 14.75 -7.74 26.09
C ALA A 5 14.88 -7.62 24.55
N LYS A 6 14.03 -8.35 23.83
CA LYS A 6 14.01 -8.33 22.35
C LYS A 6 13.76 -6.91 21.87
N LYS A 7 14.75 -6.31 21.19
CA LYS A 7 14.66 -4.94 20.65
C LYS A 7 13.39 -4.78 19.81
N ARG A 8 12.50 -3.85 20.20
CA ARG A 8 11.24 -3.61 19.49
C ARG A 8 11.50 -3.27 18.02
N ARG A 9 10.71 -3.87 17.11
CA ARG A 9 10.76 -3.59 15.66
C ARG A 9 10.32 -2.16 15.34
N TYR A 10 9.41 -1.61 16.14
CA TYR A 10 8.88 -0.26 16.01
C TYR A 10 9.20 0.56 17.26
N SER A 11 9.50 1.84 17.09
CA SER A 11 9.62 2.80 18.20
C SER A 11 8.25 3.05 18.87
N ARG A 12 8.27 3.47 20.14
CA ARG A 12 7.05 3.91 20.86
C ARG A 12 6.37 5.06 20.13
N SER A 13 7.15 6.02 19.65
CA SER A 13 6.67 7.19 18.92
C SER A 13 5.98 6.85 17.60
N ALA A 14 6.36 5.75 16.93
CA ALA A 14 5.67 5.25 15.74
C ALA A 14 4.31 4.61 16.09
N SER A 15 4.24 3.88 17.21
CA SER A 15 2.96 3.36 17.71
C SER A 15 1.98 4.48 18.03
N SER A 16 2.46 5.57 18.65
CA SER A 16 1.63 6.75 18.97
C SER A 16 1.11 7.47 17.72
N ASP A 17 1.88 7.56 16.63
CA ASP A 17 1.36 8.14 15.37
C ASP A 17 0.23 7.29 14.78
N VAL A 18 0.41 5.96 14.76
CA VAL A 18 -0.64 5.04 14.29
C VAL A 18 -1.88 5.16 15.17
N GLU A 19 -1.71 5.27 16.48
CA GLU A 19 -2.83 5.47 17.40
C GLU A 19 -3.58 6.77 17.12
N ARG A 20 -2.87 7.89 16.93
CA ARG A 20 -3.49 9.18 16.58
C ARG A 20 -4.31 9.07 15.30
N GLU A 21 -3.75 8.44 14.27
CA GLU A 21 -4.43 8.25 12.99
C GLU A 21 -5.65 7.32 13.12
N MET A 22 -5.52 6.26 13.91
CA MET A 22 -6.63 5.37 14.25
C MET A 22 -7.75 6.08 15.01
N ARG A 23 -7.44 7.00 15.92
CA ARG A 23 -8.44 7.83 16.61
C ARG A 23 -9.18 8.72 15.61
N ARG A 24 -8.49 9.36 14.67
CA ARG A 24 -9.12 10.15 13.58
C ARG A 24 -10.01 9.30 12.69
N TYR A 25 -9.56 8.08 12.36
CA TYR A 25 -10.35 7.13 11.58
C TYR A 25 -11.62 6.71 12.30
N LYS A 26 -11.52 6.35 13.60
CA LYS A 26 -12.70 6.02 14.43
C LYS A 26 -13.69 7.19 14.54
N LYS A 27 -13.19 8.44 14.52
CA LYS A 27 -14.01 9.66 14.47
C LYS A 27 -14.57 10.00 13.08
N GLY A 28 -14.21 9.25 12.03
CA GLY A 28 -14.65 9.53 10.65
C GLY A 28 -13.98 10.75 9.99
N THR A 29 -12.92 11.31 10.60
CA THR A 29 -12.25 12.54 10.15
C THR A 29 -10.93 12.30 9.43
N ALA A 30 -10.40 11.07 9.44
CA ALA A 30 -9.18 10.73 8.74
C ALA A 30 -9.34 10.92 7.22
N LYS A 31 -8.43 11.68 6.62
CA LYS A 31 -8.36 11.92 5.18
C LYS A 31 -7.11 11.26 4.58
N SER A 32 -7.21 10.87 3.32
CA SER A 32 -6.13 10.23 2.58
C SER A 32 -5.56 11.15 1.51
N GLY A 33 -4.31 10.89 1.09
CA GLY A 33 -3.62 11.66 0.05
C GLY A 33 -3.09 13.03 0.52
N PRO A 34 -2.29 13.71 -0.34
CA PRO A 34 -1.71 15.01 -0.02
C PRO A 34 -2.79 16.06 0.24
N GLY A 35 -2.77 16.68 1.42
CA GLY A 35 -3.79 17.67 1.83
C GLY A 35 -5.21 17.09 1.98
N GLY A 36 -5.37 15.76 2.03
CA GLY A 36 -6.68 15.12 2.13
C GLY A 36 -7.44 14.99 0.80
N ARG A 37 -6.79 15.23 -0.34
CA ARG A 37 -7.37 15.12 -1.70
C ARG A 37 -7.88 13.73 -2.06
N GLY A 38 -7.38 12.68 -1.40
CA GLY A 38 -7.86 11.31 -1.57
C GLY A 38 -9.18 10.99 -0.85
N GLY A 39 -9.80 11.99 -0.20
CA GLY A 39 -11.05 11.83 0.52
C GLY A 39 -10.90 11.07 1.85
N ARG A 40 -12.02 10.66 2.45
CA ARG A 40 -12.04 9.95 3.74
C ARG A 40 -11.37 8.58 3.63
N VAL A 41 -10.69 8.18 4.71
CA VAL A 41 -10.06 6.86 4.80
C VAL A 41 -11.14 5.77 4.84
N LYS A 42 -11.06 4.83 3.90
CA LYS A 42 -12.10 3.81 3.71
C LYS A 42 -11.91 2.57 4.57
N SER A 43 -10.68 2.31 5.03
CA SER A 43 -10.36 1.09 5.77
C SER A 43 -9.37 1.30 6.90
N ARG A 44 -9.51 0.52 7.97
CA ARG A 44 -8.56 0.46 9.09
C ARG A 44 -7.13 0.17 8.64
N LYS A 45 -6.97 -0.74 7.67
CA LYS A 45 -5.65 -1.05 7.08
C LYS A 45 -5.01 0.18 6.42
N GLN A 46 -5.81 1.00 5.75
CA GLN A 46 -5.35 2.24 5.14
C GLN A 46 -4.97 3.28 6.21
N ALA A 47 -5.76 3.43 7.27
CA ALA A 47 -5.41 4.31 8.40
C ALA A 47 -4.05 3.93 9.03
N ILE A 48 -3.83 2.63 9.28
CA ILE A 48 -2.55 2.12 9.78
C ILE A 48 -1.42 2.41 8.78
N ALA A 49 -1.67 2.25 7.48
CA ALA A 49 -0.68 2.54 6.46
C ALA A 49 -0.32 4.03 6.37
N ILE A 50 -1.28 4.93 6.59
CA ILE A 50 -1.08 6.39 6.68
C ILE A 50 -0.23 6.69 7.92
N GLY A 51 -0.63 6.23 9.11
CA GLY A 51 0.12 6.44 10.35
C GLY A 51 1.56 5.90 10.29
N LEU A 52 1.77 4.72 9.70
CA LEU A 52 3.12 4.17 9.47
C LEU A 52 3.92 4.95 8.43
N SER A 53 3.27 5.61 7.47
CA SER A 53 3.95 6.45 6.48
C SER A 53 4.33 7.81 7.06
N GLU A 54 3.47 8.41 7.89
CA GLU A 54 3.80 9.61 8.68
C GLU A 54 4.97 9.36 9.62
N ALA A 55 4.97 8.23 10.33
CA ALA A 55 6.06 7.87 11.23
C ALA A 55 7.40 7.74 10.48
N ARG A 56 7.41 7.22 9.24
CA ARG A 56 8.60 7.17 8.39
C ARG A 56 9.05 8.57 7.95
N ALA A 57 8.11 9.43 7.56
CA ALA A 57 8.43 10.81 7.15
C ALA A 57 9.06 11.61 8.30
N LYS A 58 8.63 11.35 9.54
CA LYS A 58 9.22 11.92 10.77
C LYS A 58 10.55 11.27 11.20
N GLY A 59 11.13 10.36 10.41
CA GLY A 59 12.38 9.68 10.74
C GLY A 59 12.30 8.66 11.88
N LYS A 60 11.09 8.27 12.31
CA LYS A 60 10.93 7.32 13.42
C LYS A 60 11.32 5.91 13.00
N LYS A 61 11.76 5.10 13.98
CA LYS A 61 12.11 3.69 13.74
C LYS A 61 10.88 2.88 13.32
N VAL A 62 10.78 2.63 12.02
CA VAL A 62 9.75 1.82 11.36
C VAL A 62 10.44 0.91 10.34
N PRO A 63 10.13 -0.40 10.29
CA PRO A 63 10.63 -1.29 9.26
C PRO A 63 10.36 -0.75 7.85
N LYS A 64 11.37 -0.89 6.98
CA LYS A 64 11.27 -0.53 5.56
C LYS A 64 10.13 -1.32 4.92
N LYS A 65 9.43 -0.69 3.97
CA LYS A 65 8.46 -1.43 3.15
C LYS A 65 9.24 -2.52 2.42
N ALA A 66 8.73 -3.76 2.44
CA ALA A 66 9.30 -4.81 1.63
C ALA A 66 9.29 -4.39 0.17
N SER A 67 10.45 -4.49 -0.49
CA SER A 67 10.55 -4.38 -1.94
C SER A 67 9.64 -5.46 -2.54
N LYS A 68 8.47 -5.07 -3.06
CA LYS A 68 7.71 -5.98 -3.90
C LYS A 68 8.49 -6.08 -5.20
N ARG A 69 9.12 -7.25 -5.43
CA ARG A 69 9.67 -7.63 -6.75
C ARG A 69 8.65 -7.20 -7.78
N LYS A 70 9.02 -6.32 -8.72
CA LYS A 70 8.10 -5.87 -9.77
C LYS A 70 7.75 -7.09 -10.61
N THR A 71 6.66 -7.79 -10.27
CA THR A 71 6.09 -8.83 -11.11
C THR A 71 5.44 -8.11 -12.29
N SER A 72 6.31 -7.80 -13.25
CA SER A 72 6.06 -7.50 -14.65
C SER A 72 4.63 -7.07 -15.01
N LYS A 73 4.52 -5.80 -15.42
CA LYS A 73 3.50 -5.26 -16.34
C LYS A 73 3.30 -6.09 -17.64
N LYS A 74 3.96 -7.24 -17.79
CA LYS A 74 3.92 -8.15 -18.95
C LYS A 74 2.62 -8.95 -19.07
N LYS A 75 1.80 -9.06 -18.00
CA LYS A 75 0.52 -9.80 -18.09
C LYS A 75 -0.60 -9.04 -18.82
N THR A 76 -0.62 -7.72 -18.81
CA THR A 76 -1.63 -6.92 -19.55
C THR A 76 -1.30 -6.81 -21.04
N ALA A 77 -0.03 -6.58 -21.40
CA ALA A 77 0.41 -6.54 -22.80
C ALA A 77 0.25 -7.88 -23.54
N ARG A 78 0.43 -9.02 -22.84
CA ARG A 78 0.25 -10.35 -23.44
C ARG A 78 -1.22 -10.71 -23.70
N LYS A 79 -2.17 -10.12 -22.96
CA LYS A 79 -3.62 -10.34 -23.16
C LYS A 79 -4.15 -9.54 -24.36
N THR A 80 -3.71 -8.29 -24.54
CA THR A 80 -4.10 -7.44 -25.67
C THR A 80 -3.54 -7.98 -26.99
N ALA A 81 -2.27 -8.40 -27.03
CA ALA A 81 -1.64 -9.00 -28.22
C ALA A 81 -2.30 -10.33 -28.65
N LYS A 82 -2.70 -11.18 -27.70
CA LYS A 82 -3.42 -12.45 -28.01
C LYS A 82 -4.83 -12.22 -28.57
N LYS A 83 -5.53 -11.17 -28.10
CA LYS A 83 -6.87 -10.83 -28.61
C LYS A 83 -6.79 -10.32 -30.06
N ALA A 84 -5.80 -9.48 -30.37
CA ALA A 84 -5.55 -8.95 -31.71
C ALA A 84 -5.16 -10.06 -32.73
N LYS A 85 -4.31 -11.02 -32.32
CA LYS A 85 -3.93 -12.14 -33.20
C LYS A 85 -5.10 -13.10 -33.49
N LYS A 86 -6.02 -13.30 -32.52
CA LYS A 86 -7.22 -14.12 -32.71
C LYS A 86 -8.24 -13.47 -33.65
N THR A 87 -8.38 -12.14 -33.62
CA THR A 87 -9.25 -11.40 -34.55
C THR A 87 -8.70 -11.37 -35.97
N ALA A 88 -7.38 -11.27 -36.14
CA ALA A 88 -6.73 -11.31 -37.46
C ALA A 88 -6.87 -12.69 -38.13
N LYS A 89 -6.62 -13.79 -37.38
CA LYS A 89 -6.74 -15.17 -37.92
C LYS A 89 -8.18 -15.55 -38.33
N ARG A 90 -9.20 -14.99 -37.67
CA ARG A 90 -10.62 -15.20 -38.03
C ARG A 90 -11.04 -14.44 -39.29
N LYS A 91 -10.38 -13.33 -39.63
CA LYS A 91 -10.64 -12.58 -40.87
C LYS A 91 -9.97 -13.22 -42.09
N SER A 92 -8.80 -13.82 -41.91
CA SER A 92 -8.08 -14.50 -43.00
C SER A 92 -8.67 -15.87 -43.35
N SER A 93 -9.37 -16.54 -42.44
CA SER A 93 -10.03 -17.84 -42.70
C SER A 93 -11.45 -17.72 -43.25
N LYS A 94 -11.89 -16.50 -43.59
CA LYS A 94 -13.24 -16.18 -44.10
C LYS A 94 -13.21 -15.68 -45.55
N ARG A 95 -12.06 -15.82 -46.21
CA ARG A 95 -11.86 -15.69 -47.65
C ARG A 95 -11.64 -17.09 -48.22
#